data_AF-Q3V6R8-F1
#
_entry.id   AF-Q3V6R8-F1
#
_cell.length_a   1.000
_cell.length_b   1.000
_cell.length_c   1.000
_cell.angle_alpha   90.00
_cell.angle_beta   90.00
_cell.angle_gamma   90.00
#
_symmetry.space_group_name_H-M   'P 1'
#
loop_
_entity.id
_entity.type
_entity.pdbx_description
1 polymer ?
#
loop_
_entity_poly.entity_id
_entity_poly.type
_entity_poly.pdbx_seq_one_letter_code
_entity_poly.pdbx_strand_id
1 'polypeptide(L)' 'MLLLLVTSLCSFSVIAGFDCWSKPDPGPCYAYFTRYYYDPASHRCKSFIYGGCAGNGNRYKTRSHCLAVCAGT' A
#
# COMPACT_ATOMS: atom_id res chain seq x y z
N MET A 1 39.38 -9.21 -19.44
CA MET A 1 38.04 -8.76 -19.90
C MET A 1 37.13 -8.61 -18.69
N LEU A 2 37.35 -7.49 -18.01
CA LEU A 2 36.59 -6.98 -16.87
C LEU A 2 35.24 -6.44 -17.38
N LEU A 3 34.16 -6.63 -16.60
CA LEU A 3 32.80 -6.07 -16.73
C LEU A 3 31.85 -6.57 -17.85
N LEU A 4 30.86 -7.40 -17.48
CA LEU A 4 29.43 -7.35 -17.87
C LEU A 4 28.60 -8.03 -16.76
N LEU A 5 28.46 -7.42 -15.58
CA LEU A 5 27.29 -6.63 -15.14
C LEU A 5 25.99 -7.45 -14.85
N VAL A 6 25.86 -7.98 -13.63
CA VAL A 6 24.65 -7.95 -12.75
C VAL A 6 23.23 -8.18 -13.33
N THR A 7 22.95 -9.23 -14.11
CA THR A 7 21.57 -9.44 -14.64
C THR A 7 20.63 -10.34 -13.85
N SER A 8 20.97 -10.89 -12.68
CA SER A 8 19.90 -11.49 -11.87
C SER A 8 20.27 -11.69 -10.40
N LEU A 9 20.34 -10.59 -9.67
CA LEU A 9 19.73 -10.59 -8.34
C LEU A 9 18.22 -10.57 -8.56
N CYS A 10 17.64 -11.72 -8.91
CA CYS A 10 16.30 -11.98 -8.42
C CYS A 10 16.51 -12.34 -6.94
N SER A 11 16.78 -11.41 -6.01
CA SER A 11 15.82 -10.44 -5.46
C SER A 11 14.38 -10.74 -5.85
N PHE A 12 13.98 -12.01 -5.68
CA PHE A 12 12.61 -12.54 -5.72
C PHE A 12 11.70 -11.92 -4.64
N SER A 13 12.04 -10.76 -4.08
CA SER A 13 11.11 -9.91 -3.37
C SER A 13 10.57 -8.84 -4.31
N VAL A 14 9.91 -9.26 -5.38
CA VAL A 14 8.66 -8.59 -5.78
C VAL A 14 7.58 -8.86 -4.70
N ILE A 15 7.91 -8.61 -3.43
CA ILE A 15 6.91 -8.33 -2.43
C ILE A 15 6.50 -6.92 -2.83
N ALA A 16 5.38 -6.80 -3.55
CA ALA A 16 4.71 -5.52 -3.67
C ALA A 16 4.68 -4.96 -2.25
N GLY A 17 5.51 -3.94 -1.98
CA GLY A 17 5.70 -3.42 -0.64
C GLY A 17 4.36 -2.90 -0.19
N PHE A 18 3.69 -3.70 0.65
CA PHE A 18 2.39 -3.33 1.12
C PHE A 18 2.58 -2.14 2.06
N ASP A 19 2.03 -1.01 1.65
CA ASP A 19 2.19 0.25 2.38
C ASP A 19 1.23 0.25 3.56
N CYS A 20 1.81 0.25 4.77
CA CYS A 20 1.09 0.26 6.04
C CYS A 20 1.32 1.57 6.82
N TRP A 21 2.25 2.41 6.38
CA TRP A 21 2.75 3.53 7.17
C TRP A 21 2.34 4.90 6.60
N SER A 22 2.05 4.98 5.31
CA SER A 22 1.62 6.24 4.70
C SER A 22 0.26 6.66 5.26
N LYS A 23 0.05 7.97 5.41
CA LYS A 23 -1.27 8.54 5.70
C LYS A 23 -2.24 8.25 4.54
N PRO A 24 -3.55 8.13 4.80
CA PRO A 24 -4.52 7.95 3.71
C PRO A 24 -4.47 9.14 2.75
N ASP A 25 -4.37 8.86 1.46
CA ASP A 25 -4.34 9.88 0.40
C ASP A 25 -5.51 9.70 -0.58
N PRO A 26 -6.50 10.61 -0.58
CA PRO A 26 -7.62 10.59 -1.51
C PRO A 26 -7.20 10.74 -2.98
N GLY A 27 -6.04 11.34 -3.26
CA GLY A 27 -5.65 11.77 -4.59
C GLY A 27 -6.47 12.96 -5.10
N PRO A 28 -6.18 13.47 -6.32
CA PRO A 28 -6.78 14.70 -6.84
C PRO A 28 -8.13 14.49 -7.55
N CYS A 29 -8.54 13.24 -7.78
CA CYS A 29 -9.83 12.95 -8.43
C CYS A 29 -11.00 13.00 -7.43
N TYR A 30 -12.23 13.05 -7.95
CA TYR A 30 -13.45 13.31 -7.16
C TYR A 30 -14.46 12.17 -7.13
N ALA A 31 -14.05 10.93 -7.46
CA ALA A 31 -14.91 9.77 -7.25
C ALA A 31 -15.10 9.48 -5.75
N TYR A 32 -16.12 8.71 -5.40
CA TYR A 32 -16.45 8.38 -4.02
C TYR A 32 -16.25 6.89 -3.75
N PHE A 33 -15.01 6.44 -3.62
CA PHE A 33 -14.70 5.05 -3.31
C PHE A 33 -14.31 4.88 -1.85
N THR A 34 -15.15 4.19 -1.08
CA THR A 34 -14.76 3.74 0.26
C THR A 34 -13.61 2.75 0.16
N ARG A 35 -12.49 3.06 0.82
CA ARG A 35 -11.30 2.20 0.93
C ARG A 35 -10.84 2.16 2.38
N TYR A 36 -9.92 1.26 2.68
CA TYR A 36 -9.35 1.07 4.01
C TYR A 36 -7.86 1.36 4.00
N TYR A 37 -7.36 2.01 5.04
CA TYR A 37 -5.94 2.23 5.29
C TYR A 37 -5.59 1.72 6.69
N TYR A 38 -4.37 1.26 6.89
CA TYR A 38 -3.86 0.91 8.21
C TYR A 38 -3.43 2.17 8.96
N ASP A 39 -3.95 2.34 10.17
CA ASP A 39 -3.51 3.35 11.11
C ASP A 39 -2.62 2.71 12.18
N PRO A 40 -1.29 2.89 12.11
CA PRO A 40 -0.37 2.27 13.06
C PRO A 40 -0.54 2.81 14.48
N ALA A 41 -1.02 4.05 14.65
CA ALA A 41 -1.21 4.63 15.99
C ALA A 41 -2.32 3.92 16.78
N SER A 42 -3.30 3.33 16.08
CA SER A 42 -4.39 2.58 16.72
C SER A 42 -4.33 1.09 16.43
N HIS A 43 -3.33 0.61 15.67
CA HIS A 43 -3.22 -0.76 15.17
C HIS A 43 -4.50 -1.26 14.49
N ARG A 44 -5.15 -0.39 13.71
CA ARG A 44 -6.47 -0.67 13.10
C ARG A 44 -6.54 -0.21 11.66
N CYS A 45 -7.22 -1.00 10.84
CA CYS A 45 -7.66 -0.56 9.52
C CYS A 45 -8.93 0.31 9.62
N LYS A 46 -8.81 1.57 9.19
CA LYS A 46 -9.88 2.58 9.18
C LYS A 46 -10.31 2.87 7.74
N SER A 47 -11.56 3.30 7.55
CA SER A 47 -12.07 3.66 6.22
C SER A 47 -11.76 5.12 5.86
N PHE A 48 -11.57 5.40 4.58
CA PHE A 48 -11.48 6.74 4.01
C PHE A 48 -12.07 6.76 2.59
N ILE A 49 -12.28 7.97 2.04
CA ILE A 49 -12.74 8.15 0.65
C ILE A 49 -11.55 8.34 -0.27
N TYR A 50 -11.45 7.47 -1.27
CA TYR A 50 -10.49 7.56 -2.36
C TYR A 50 -11.13 8.18 -3.60
N GLY A 51 -10.48 9.21 -4.13
CA GLY A 51 -10.90 9.99 -5.29
C GLY A 51 -10.84 9.23 -6.62
N GLY A 52 -10.20 8.06 -6.68
CA GLY A 52 -10.19 7.19 -7.85
C GLY A 52 -8.93 7.28 -8.72
N CYS A 53 -8.00 8.21 -8.44
CA CYS A 53 -6.71 8.29 -9.12
C CYS A 53 -5.58 8.71 -8.17
N ALA A 54 -4.32 8.40 -8.54
CA ALA A 54 -3.12 8.66 -7.76
C ALA A 54 -3.21 8.16 -6.30
N GLY A 55 -2.63 8.90 -5.35
CA GLY A 55 -2.51 8.53 -3.95
C GLY A 55 -1.33 7.59 -3.67
N ASN A 56 -1.38 6.89 -2.54
CA ASN A 56 -0.37 5.92 -2.12
C ASN A 56 -0.92 4.49 -1.99
N GLY A 57 -0.08 3.58 -1.48
CA GLY A 57 -0.36 2.15 -1.42
C GLY A 57 -1.16 1.70 -0.19
N ASN A 58 -1.25 2.53 0.86
CA ASN A 58 -2.02 2.24 2.07
C ASN A 58 -3.53 2.40 1.81
N ARG A 59 -4.03 1.59 0.88
CA ARG A 59 -5.38 1.68 0.30
C ARG A 59 -5.88 0.31 -0.16
N TYR A 60 -6.66 -0.33 0.68
CA TYR A 60 -7.20 -1.66 0.49
C TYR A 60 -8.71 -1.60 0.21
N LYS A 61 -9.24 -2.54 -0.57
CA LYS A 61 -10.68 -2.62 -0.89
C LYS A 61 -11.52 -3.04 0.32
N THR A 62 -10.98 -3.88 1.19
CA THR A 62 -11.70 -4.42 2.36
C THR A 62 -10.85 -4.25 3.61
N ARG A 63 -11.54 -4.12 4.76
CA ARG A 63 -10.89 -4.10 6.07
C ARG A 63 -10.06 -5.37 6.31
N SER A 64 -10.59 -6.53 5.92
CA SER A 64 -9.93 -7.83 6.09
C SER A 64 -8.63 -7.92 5.30
N HIS A 65 -8.59 -7.40 4.07
CA HIS A 65 -7.37 -7.37 3.27
C HIS A 65 -6.32 -6.45 3.91
N CYS A 66 -6.73 -5.26 4.36
CA CYS A 66 -5.84 -4.36 5.08
C CYS A 66 -5.24 -5.02 6.34
N LEU A 67 -6.05 -5.72 7.13
CA LEU A 67 -5.57 -6.41 8.34
C LEU A 67 -4.67 -7.60 7.99
N ALA A 68 -5.03 -8.40 6.99
CA ALA A 68 -4.19 -9.53 6.55
C ALA A 68 -2.79 -9.07 6.12
N VAL A 69 -2.69 -7.84 5.63
CA VAL A 69 -1.46 -7.25 5.13
C VAL A 69 -0.67 -6.52 6.23
N CYS A 70 -1.33 -5.76 7.11
CA CYS A 70 -0.67 -4.84 8.04
C CYS A 70 -0.85 -5.19 9.53
N ALA A 71 -1.57 -6.24 9.92
CA ALA A 71 -1.80 -6.53 11.35
C ALA A 71 -0.54 -6.84 12.17
N GLY A 72 0.59 -7.14 11.51
CA GLY A 72 1.89 -7.39 12.15
C GLY A 72 2.89 -6.24 12.05
N THR A 73 2.48 -5.08 11.53
CA THR A 73 3.32 -3.85 11.48
C THR A 73 3.11 -2.96 12.68
#